data_AF-A0A6N8BLP8-F1
#
_entry.id   AF-A0A6N8BLP8-F1
#
_cell.length_a   1.000
_cell.length_b   1.000
_cell.length_c   1.000
_cell.angle_alpha   90.00
_cell.angle_beta   90.00
_cell.angle_gamma   90.00
#
_symmetry.space_group_name_H-M   'P 1'
#
loop_
_entity.id
_entity.type
_entity.pdbx_description
1 polymer ?
#
loop_
_entity_poly.entity_id
_entity_poly.type
_entity_poly.pdbx_seq_one_letter_code
_entity_poly.pdbx_strand_id
1 'polypeptide(L)'
;MSSESKHAGLNPPAAGVAPLLPLPPHCLVAAFVQRRKRFSVLLQHQGADLWVHSNNSGSMLGLCLPGAPVLASPASNPDRKLKYTQECVWLERRAVPEPQQQPEGEPAPCGFWVGVNTSTPNRMLEAAFHAHRLLFAQGYTSLVREAKRGQSRLDGLLTGPNLPPLWVECKNVTMVEDDAACFPDAASERGQKHLRELMDIVASGERAAMFYLVQRPDGTCFAPADFIDPAYAALFYEALHAGVEMYPFRALVSPAGIDLGQLLPVRPQLP
;
A
#
# COMPACT_ATOMS: atom_id res chain seq x y z
N MET A 1 -22.42 -30.79 0.31
CA MET A 1 -22.81 -30.00 1.49
C MET A 1 -21.89 -28.80 1.55
N SER A 2 -22.49 -27.62 1.50
CA SER A 2 -21.92 -26.36 1.06
C SER A 2 -20.86 -25.79 2.01
N SER A 3 -19.68 -25.44 1.49
CA SER A 3 -18.72 -24.57 2.16
C SER A 3 -18.88 -23.15 1.61
N GLU A 4 -19.83 -22.40 2.17
CA GLU A 4 -19.96 -20.98 1.86
C GLU A 4 -18.84 -20.18 2.52
N SER A 5 -18.27 -19.30 1.71
CA SER A 5 -17.15 -18.42 1.97
C SER A 5 -17.44 -17.45 3.13
N LYS A 6 -16.63 -17.55 4.21
CA LYS A 6 -16.60 -16.56 5.31
C LYS A 6 -15.71 -15.38 4.95
N HIS A 7 -16.06 -14.61 3.92
CA HIS A 7 -15.44 -13.31 3.64
C HIS A 7 -16.52 -12.24 3.75
N ALA A 8 -16.88 -11.92 5.00
CA ALA A 8 -17.68 -10.73 5.28
C ALA A 8 -16.82 -9.50 4.96
N GLY A 9 -17.12 -8.86 3.84
CA GLY A 9 -16.47 -7.63 3.41
C GLY A 9 -16.63 -6.55 4.48
N LEU A 10 -15.53 -5.93 4.87
CA LEU A 10 -15.56 -4.67 5.60
C LEU A 10 -16.26 -3.64 4.71
N ASN A 11 -17.47 -3.24 5.08
CA ASN A 11 -18.16 -2.13 4.41
C ASN A 11 -17.26 -0.89 4.46
N PRO A 12 -17.17 -0.12 3.35
CA PRO A 12 -16.48 1.17 3.40
C PRO A 12 -17.13 2.07 4.45
N PRO A 13 -16.38 2.98 5.10
CA PRO A 13 -16.97 3.90 6.05
C PRO A 13 -18.09 4.70 5.40
N ALA A 14 -19.18 4.93 6.13
CA ALA A 14 -20.20 5.89 5.74
C ALA A 14 -19.55 7.27 5.51
N ALA A 15 -20.05 8.01 4.52
CA ALA A 15 -19.61 9.37 4.25
C ALA A 15 -19.71 10.21 5.55
N GLY A 16 -18.58 10.73 6.03
CA GLY A 16 -18.50 11.57 7.24
C GLY A 16 -17.62 11.02 8.38
N VAL A 17 -17.12 9.79 8.30
CA VAL A 17 -16.15 9.26 9.28
C VAL A 17 -14.73 9.63 8.85
N ALA A 18 -13.92 10.16 9.78
CA ALA A 18 -12.52 10.44 9.52
C ALA A 18 -11.76 9.16 9.16
N PRO A 19 -10.86 9.19 8.15
CA PRO A 19 -10.06 8.02 7.78
C PRO A 19 -9.15 7.61 8.94
N LEU A 20 -8.78 6.32 9.03
CA LEU A 20 -7.85 5.84 10.06
C LEU A 20 -6.52 6.59 10.08
N LEU A 21 -6.03 6.98 8.90
CA LEU A 21 -4.85 7.83 8.74
C LEU A 21 -5.26 9.16 8.11
N PRO A 22 -5.70 10.16 8.90
CA PRO A 22 -5.98 11.48 8.39
C PRO A 22 -4.70 12.14 7.89
N LEU A 23 -4.80 12.86 6.78
CA LEU A 23 -3.74 13.76 6.36
C LEU A 23 -3.80 15.05 7.20
N PRO A 24 -2.65 15.65 7.53
CA PRO A 24 -2.61 16.87 8.33
C PRO A 24 -3.25 18.05 7.56
N PRO A 25 -3.68 19.11 8.26
CA PRO A 25 -4.10 20.34 7.60
C PRO A 25 -2.94 20.95 6.79
N HIS A 26 -3.27 21.87 5.88
CA HIS A 26 -2.30 22.56 5.02
C HIS A 26 -1.53 21.64 4.06
N CYS A 27 -2.08 20.46 3.74
CA CYS A 27 -1.66 19.73 2.55
C CYS A 27 -1.87 20.60 1.31
N LEU A 28 -0.94 20.51 0.36
CA LEU A 28 -1.04 21.21 -0.92
C LEU A 28 -1.07 20.22 -2.07
N VAL A 29 -1.64 20.68 -3.18
CA VAL A 29 -1.56 20.00 -4.47
C VAL A 29 -0.68 20.83 -5.40
N ALA A 30 0.27 20.18 -6.05
CA ALA A 30 1.19 20.81 -7.00
C ALA A 30 1.51 19.86 -8.16
N ALA A 31 1.89 20.39 -9.31
CA ALA A 31 2.12 19.58 -10.51
C ALA A 31 3.50 18.92 -10.45
N PHE A 32 3.58 17.61 -10.73
CA PHE A 32 4.84 16.88 -10.80
C PHE A 32 5.72 17.42 -11.93
N VAL A 33 6.99 17.67 -11.64
CA VAL A 33 7.99 18.05 -12.67
C VAL A 33 8.97 16.88 -12.88
N GLN A 34 9.64 16.46 -11.82
CA GLN A 34 10.63 15.39 -11.90
C GLN A 34 10.91 14.76 -10.53
N ARG A 35 11.41 13.53 -10.53
CA ARG A 35 11.93 12.84 -9.35
C ARG A 35 13.44 12.65 -9.49
N ARG A 36 14.21 13.11 -8.50
CA ARG A 36 15.68 13.01 -8.46
C ARG A 36 16.13 12.12 -7.31
N LYS A 37 17.09 11.23 -7.60
CA LYS A 37 17.76 10.38 -6.61
C LYS A 37 16.80 9.67 -5.64
N ARG A 38 15.63 9.26 -6.13
CA ARG A 38 14.53 8.58 -5.42
C ARG A 38 13.80 9.42 -4.35
N PHE A 39 14.51 10.21 -3.55
CA PHE A 39 13.97 10.85 -2.34
C PHE A 39 13.59 12.33 -2.48
N SER A 40 13.81 12.94 -3.64
CA SER A 40 13.49 14.34 -3.90
C SER A 40 12.59 14.46 -5.12
N VAL A 41 11.46 15.12 -4.96
CA VAL A 41 10.50 15.36 -6.03
C VAL A 41 10.37 16.88 -6.20
N LEU A 42 10.57 17.34 -7.43
CA LEU A 42 10.31 18.72 -7.81
C LEU A 42 8.87 18.82 -8.28
N LEU A 43 8.15 19.78 -7.71
CA LEU A 43 6.80 20.14 -8.08
C LEU A 43 6.79 21.60 -8.56
N GLN A 44 5.82 21.93 -9.40
CA GLN A 44 5.47 23.29 -9.77
C GLN A 44 4.25 23.72 -8.96
N HIS A 45 4.39 24.73 -8.11
CA HIS A 45 3.32 25.25 -7.27
C HIS A 45 3.24 26.78 -7.41
N GLN A 46 2.10 27.30 -7.87
CA GLN A 46 1.86 28.75 -8.04
C GLN A 46 2.96 29.48 -8.84
N GLY A 47 3.47 28.83 -9.89
CA GLY A 47 4.51 29.40 -10.75
C GLY A 47 5.95 29.27 -10.21
N ALA A 48 6.14 28.65 -9.05
CA ALA A 48 7.46 28.43 -8.43
C ALA A 48 7.80 26.96 -8.24
N ASP A 49 9.11 26.68 -8.27
CA ASP A 49 9.69 25.38 -7.94
C ASP A 49 9.51 25.07 -6.45
N LEU A 50 8.96 23.89 -6.15
CA LEU A 50 8.80 23.36 -4.80
C LEU A 50 9.43 21.97 -4.69
N TRP A 51 10.48 21.85 -3.88
CA TRP A 51 11.09 20.56 -3.56
C TRP A 51 10.40 19.89 -2.38
N VAL A 52 9.95 18.65 -2.58
CA VAL A 52 9.34 17.82 -1.53
C VAL A 52 10.12 16.51 -1.36
N HIS A 53 10.04 15.94 -0.16
CA HIS A 53 10.64 14.64 0.14
C HIS A 53 9.73 13.49 -0.32
N SER A 54 10.29 12.43 -0.89
CA SER A 54 9.57 11.17 -1.09
C SER A 54 10.17 10.08 -0.22
N ASN A 55 9.33 9.39 0.56
CA ASN A 55 9.73 8.20 1.33
C ASN A 55 9.82 6.94 0.46
N ASN A 56 9.28 6.99 -0.76
CA ASN A 56 9.30 5.88 -1.68
C ASN A 56 10.69 5.77 -2.31
N SER A 57 11.35 4.63 -2.15
CA SER A 57 12.64 4.33 -2.80
C SER A 57 12.50 3.42 -4.03
N GLY A 58 11.31 2.88 -4.27
CA GLY A 58 10.97 2.05 -5.41
C GLY A 58 10.91 2.82 -6.73
N SER A 59 10.63 2.11 -7.81
CA SER A 59 10.62 2.68 -9.16
C SER A 59 9.51 3.71 -9.32
N MET A 60 8.38 3.54 -8.61
CA MET A 60 7.15 4.32 -8.84
C MET A 60 6.72 4.21 -10.31
N LEU A 61 6.83 3.00 -10.86
CA LEU A 61 6.56 2.71 -12.27
C LEU A 61 5.15 3.18 -12.65
N GLY A 62 5.07 4.01 -13.70
CA GLY A 62 3.80 4.59 -14.17
C GLY A 62 3.23 5.73 -13.32
N LEU A 63 3.90 6.14 -12.23
CA LEU A 63 3.39 7.14 -11.28
C LEU A 63 4.07 8.52 -11.35
N CYS A 64 5.18 8.64 -12.09
CA CYS A 64 5.98 9.86 -12.21
C CYS A 64 5.69 10.60 -13.54
N LEU A 65 4.43 10.94 -13.79
CA LEU A 65 3.98 11.61 -15.01
C LEU A 65 4.14 13.14 -14.88
N PRO A 66 4.91 13.82 -15.76
CA PRO A 66 4.98 15.28 -15.77
C PRO A 66 3.60 15.94 -15.85
N GLY A 67 3.39 16.98 -15.05
CA GLY A 67 2.12 17.68 -14.93
C GLY A 67 1.10 17.04 -13.97
N ALA A 68 1.25 15.75 -13.64
CA ALA A 68 0.29 15.07 -12.78
C ALA A 68 0.22 15.69 -11.38
N PRO A 69 -0.98 15.91 -10.82
CA PRO A 69 -1.13 16.42 -9.46
C PRO A 69 -0.45 15.52 -8.43
N VAL A 70 0.27 16.15 -7.49
CA VAL A 70 0.89 15.51 -6.34
C VAL A 70 0.34 16.15 -5.08
N LEU A 71 -0.17 15.31 -4.18
CA LEU A 71 -0.60 15.73 -2.85
C LEU A 71 0.60 15.62 -1.90
N ALA A 72 0.95 16.74 -1.27
CA ALA A 72 2.07 16.83 -0.35
C ALA A 72 1.62 17.36 1.02
N SER A 73 2.03 16.66 2.09
CA SER A 73 1.78 17.06 3.47
C SER A 73 2.92 17.91 4.01
N PRO A 74 2.66 18.87 4.92
CA PRO A 74 3.72 19.52 5.67
C PRO A 74 4.54 18.49 6.47
N ALA A 75 5.85 18.68 6.52
CA ALA A 75 6.73 17.91 7.37
C ALA A 75 6.36 18.09 8.85
N SER A 76 6.28 16.99 9.61
CA SER A 76 6.00 17.04 11.06
C SER A 76 7.11 17.74 11.85
N ASN A 77 8.36 17.58 11.42
CA ASN A 77 9.49 18.31 11.99
C ASN A 77 9.70 19.64 11.21
N PRO A 78 9.49 20.80 11.84
CA PRO A 78 9.61 22.10 11.18
C PRO A 78 11.04 22.43 10.74
N ASP A 79 12.06 21.80 11.33
CA ASP A 79 13.48 22.03 11.03
C ASP A 79 13.96 21.29 9.78
N ARG A 80 13.14 20.39 9.20
CA ARG A 80 13.51 19.66 7.99
C ARG A 80 13.81 20.62 6.84
N LYS A 81 14.84 20.30 6.06
CA LYS A 81 15.22 21.07 4.86
C LYS A 81 14.09 21.13 3.83
N LEU A 82 13.47 19.98 3.56
CA LEU A 82 12.29 19.91 2.69
C LEU A 82 11.05 19.99 3.58
N LYS A 83 10.26 21.05 3.41
CA LYS A 83 9.13 21.38 4.27
C LYS A 83 7.88 20.55 4.00
N TYR A 84 7.89 19.75 2.94
CA TYR A 84 6.77 18.90 2.55
C TYR A 84 7.22 17.47 2.24
N THR A 85 6.31 16.53 2.41
CA THR A 85 6.46 15.10 2.07
C THR A 85 5.43 14.74 1.01
N GLN A 86 5.85 14.04 -0.04
CA GLN A 86 4.98 13.47 -1.05
C GLN A 86 4.14 12.34 -0.43
N GLU A 87 2.81 12.51 -0.44
CA GLU A 87 1.88 11.53 0.10
C GLU A 87 1.24 10.71 -1.02
N CYS A 88 0.64 11.41 -1.99
CA CYS A 88 -0.08 10.78 -3.09
C CYS A 88 0.28 11.39 -4.44
N VAL A 89 0.08 10.62 -5.50
CA VAL A 89 0.04 11.12 -6.89
C VAL A 89 -1.35 10.89 -7.48
N TRP A 90 -1.78 11.77 -8.37
CA TRP A 90 -3.01 11.58 -9.13
C TRP A 90 -2.71 10.76 -10.38
N LEU A 91 -3.47 9.69 -10.59
CA LEU A 91 -3.51 8.96 -11.84
C LEU A 91 -4.82 9.22 -12.55
N GLU A 92 -4.73 9.67 -13.79
CA GLU A 92 -5.89 9.77 -14.67
C GLU A 92 -6.37 8.38 -15.07
N ARG A 93 -7.69 8.18 -14.99
CA ARG A 93 -8.35 7.02 -15.58
C ARG A 93 -8.47 7.27 -17.08
N ARG A 94 -7.56 6.67 -17.85
CA ARG A 94 -7.69 6.68 -19.31
C ARG A 94 -8.70 5.61 -19.71
N ALA A 95 -9.87 6.04 -20.20
CA ALA A 95 -10.78 5.13 -20.89
C ALA A 95 -10.09 4.71 -22.21
N VAL A 96 -9.89 3.41 -22.43
CA VAL A 96 -9.55 2.88 -23.75
C VAL A 96 -10.69 1.98 -24.21
N PRO A 97 -11.26 2.21 -25.40
CA PRO A 97 -10.99 3.34 -26.30
C PRO A 97 -11.61 4.65 -25.76
N GLU A 98 -11.06 5.79 -26.19
CA GLU A 98 -11.66 7.10 -25.92
C GLU A 98 -13.18 7.06 -26.20
N PRO A 99 -14.03 7.62 -25.31
CA PRO A 99 -15.45 7.75 -25.62
C PRO A 99 -15.60 8.49 -26.94
N GLN A 100 -16.22 7.84 -27.93
CA GLN A 100 -16.60 8.50 -29.17
C GLN A 100 -17.55 9.65 -28.80
N GLN A 101 -17.05 10.88 -28.97
CA GLN A 101 -17.75 12.15 -28.76
C GLN A 101 -18.08 12.47 -27.29
N GLN A 102 -17.24 13.32 -26.68
CA GLN A 102 -17.57 13.99 -25.43
C GLN A 102 -18.37 15.28 -25.72
N PRO A 103 -19.47 15.57 -25.00
CA PRO A 103 -20.17 16.84 -25.13
C PRO A 103 -19.30 18.02 -24.69
N GLU A 104 -19.51 19.19 -25.28
CA GLU A 104 -18.78 20.43 -24.97
C GLU A 104 -18.95 20.82 -23.48
N GLY A 105 -17.82 20.91 -22.79
CA GLY A 105 -17.68 21.23 -21.37
C GLY A 105 -16.55 20.39 -20.78
N GLU A 106 -15.55 21.00 -20.14
CA GLU A 106 -14.40 20.27 -19.58
C GLU A 106 -14.90 19.12 -18.67
N PRO A 107 -14.74 17.84 -19.06
CA PRO A 107 -15.07 16.76 -18.15
C PRO A 107 -14.09 16.86 -16.97
N ALA A 108 -14.62 16.86 -15.75
CA ALA A 108 -13.79 16.76 -14.56
C ALA A 108 -12.81 15.58 -14.75
N PRO A 109 -11.51 15.74 -14.48
CA PRO A 109 -10.54 14.69 -14.72
C PRO A 109 -10.98 13.43 -13.98
N CYS A 110 -11.28 12.37 -14.74
CA CYS A 110 -11.60 11.07 -14.17
C CYS A 110 -10.27 10.44 -13.73
N GLY A 111 -10.16 10.07 -12.46
CA GLY A 111 -8.91 9.56 -11.92
C GLY A 111 -9.02 9.21 -10.45
N PHE A 112 -7.89 8.93 -9.83
CA PHE A 112 -7.82 8.59 -8.42
C PHE A 112 -6.45 8.92 -7.83
N TRP A 113 -6.41 9.12 -6.52
CA TRP A 113 -5.18 9.28 -5.77
C TRP A 113 -4.54 7.93 -5.47
N VAL A 114 -3.22 7.84 -5.62
CA VAL A 114 -2.40 6.67 -5.26
C VAL A 114 -1.45 7.08 -4.16
N GLY A 115 -1.55 6.44 -2.98
CA GLY A 115 -0.66 6.69 -1.84
C GLY A 115 0.74 6.13 -2.10
N VAL A 116 1.73 7.00 -2.26
CA VAL A 116 3.11 6.60 -2.60
C VAL A 116 4.04 6.58 -1.39
N ASN A 117 3.63 7.16 -0.26
CA ASN A 117 4.39 7.12 0.98
C ASN A 117 4.46 5.70 1.56
N THR A 118 5.63 5.06 1.43
CA THR A 118 5.85 3.65 1.81
C THR A 118 5.86 3.40 3.32
N SER A 119 5.76 4.43 4.16
CA SER A 119 5.52 4.27 5.60
C SER A 119 4.05 4.04 5.97
N THR A 120 3.14 4.31 5.03
CA THR A 120 1.69 4.21 5.23
C THR A 120 1.21 2.79 5.60
N PRO A 121 1.69 1.70 4.97
CA PRO A 121 1.30 0.34 5.37
C PRO A 121 1.53 0.04 6.85
N ASN A 122 2.70 0.37 7.40
CA ASN A 122 3.02 0.12 8.82
C ASN A 122 2.10 0.93 9.75
N ARG A 123 1.85 2.20 9.43
CA ARG A 123 0.91 3.04 10.17
C ARG A 123 -0.53 2.52 10.06
N MET A 124 -0.90 1.99 8.89
CA MET A 124 -2.24 1.44 8.65
C MET A 124 -2.45 0.15 9.44
N LEU A 125 -1.45 -0.74 9.47
CA LEU A 125 -1.49 -1.95 10.30
C LEU A 125 -1.77 -1.60 11.77
N GLU A 126 -1.02 -0.64 12.32
CA GLU A 126 -1.20 -0.16 13.70
C GLU A 126 -2.57 0.48 13.92
N ALA A 127 -2.98 1.43 13.08
CA ALA A 127 -4.25 2.12 13.20
C ALA A 127 -5.44 1.16 13.08
N ALA A 128 -5.40 0.23 12.13
CA ALA A 128 -6.45 -0.76 11.92
C ALA A 128 -6.48 -1.82 13.03
N PHE A 129 -5.34 -2.17 13.62
CA PHE A 129 -5.26 -3.04 14.79
C PHE A 129 -6.00 -2.41 15.98
N HIS A 130 -5.67 -1.16 16.32
CA HIS A 130 -6.30 -0.44 17.44
C HIS A 130 -7.78 -0.11 17.19
N ALA A 131 -8.19 0.04 15.93
CA ALA A 131 -9.59 0.19 15.56
C ALA A 131 -10.36 -1.14 15.45
N HIS A 132 -9.72 -2.28 15.76
CA HIS A 132 -10.30 -3.63 15.65
C HIS A 132 -10.85 -3.97 14.25
N ARG A 133 -10.22 -3.44 13.18
CA ARG A 133 -10.61 -3.66 11.78
C ARG A 133 -9.85 -4.79 11.08
N LEU A 134 -8.92 -5.44 11.80
CA LEU A 134 -8.14 -6.56 11.29
C LEU A 134 -8.70 -7.88 11.83
N LEU A 135 -9.56 -8.54 11.06
CA LEU A 135 -10.17 -9.81 11.48
C LEU A 135 -9.13 -10.90 11.80
N PHE A 136 -8.03 -10.95 11.04
CA PHE A 136 -6.94 -11.91 11.27
C PHE A 136 -6.17 -11.71 12.58
N ALA A 137 -6.33 -10.53 13.19
CA ALA A 137 -5.73 -10.13 14.46
C ALA A 137 -6.71 -10.24 15.63
N GLN A 138 -7.88 -10.86 15.44
CA GLN A 138 -8.84 -11.06 16.53
C GLN A 138 -8.21 -11.84 17.69
N GLY A 139 -8.37 -11.33 18.92
CA GLY A 139 -7.83 -11.92 20.14
C GLY A 139 -6.40 -11.47 20.50
N TYR A 140 -5.66 -10.86 19.57
CA TYR A 140 -4.40 -10.20 19.89
C TYR A 140 -4.66 -8.90 20.66
N THR A 141 -3.85 -8.63 21.67
CA THR A 141 -4.04 -7.51 22.61
C THR A 141 -2.90 -6.50 22.56
N SER A 142 -1.78 -6.83 21.90
CA SER A 142 -0.63 -5.93 21.75
C SER A 142 -0.09 -5.98 20.33
N LEU A 143 0.45 -4.85 19.88
CA LEU A 143 1.19 -4.71 18.64
C LEU A 143 2.49 -3.93 18.94
N VAL A 144 3.63 -4.49 18.53
CA VAL A 144 4.94 -3.83 18.59
C VAL A 144 5.42 -3.61 17.16
N ARG A 145 5.75 -2.36 16.81
CA ARG A 145 6.29 -2.01 15.50
C ARG A 145 7.79 -2.26 15.39
N GLU A 146 8.25 -2.52 14.17
CA GLU A 146 9.69 -2.70 13.86
C GLU A 146 10.37 -3.75 14.77
N ALA A 147 9.64 -4.84 15.05
CA ALA A 147 10.06 -5.87 15.99
C ALA A 147 11.25 -6.67 15.43
N LYS A 148 12.26 -6.89 16.27
CA LYS A 148 13.48 -7.61 15.90
C LYS A 148 13.26 -9.13 15.98
N ARG A 149 13.63 -9.85 14.91
CA ARG A 149 13.72 -11.32 14.86
C ARG A 149 15.10 -11.68 14.31
N GLY A 150 15.94 -12.31 15.13
CA GLY A 150 17.31 -12.62 14.75
C GLY A 150 18.08 -11.37 14.28
N GLN A 151 18.46 -11.34 13.00
CA GLN A 151 19.19 -10.23 12.35
C GLN A 151 18.31 -9.31 11.50
N SER A 152 17.01 -9.59 11.39
CA SER A 152 16.06 -8.75 10.64
C SER A 152 15.12 -8.00 11.60
N ARG A 153 14.32 -7.11 11.00
CA ARG A 153 13.18 -6.45 11.64
C ARG A 153 11.98 -6.64 10.73
N LEU A 154 10.87 -7.02 11.33
CA LEU A 154 9.57 -7.09 10.67
C LEU A 154 8.70 -5.93 11.16
N ASP A 155 7.77 -5.50 10.32
CA ASP A 155 7.04 -4.27 10.52
C ASP A 155 6.10 -4.30 11.74
N GLY A 156 5.59 -5.49 12.11
CA GLY A 156 4.74 -5.69 13.28
C GLY A 156 4.92 -7.05 13.95
N LEU A 157 4.78 -7.06 15.27
CA LEU A 157 4.63 -8.25 16.10
C LEU A 157 3.36 -8.10 16.94
N LEU A 158 2.39 -8.98 16.71
CA LEU A 158 1.15 -9.04 17.47
C LEU A 158 1.24 -10.16 18.49
N THR A 159 0.86 -9.87 19.74
CA THR A 159 0.77 -10.87 20.82
C THR A 159 -0.57 -10.80 21.54
N GLY A 160 -1.01 -11.93 22.07
CA GLY A 160 -2.27 -12.08 22.80
C GLY A 160 -2.25 -13.30 23.71
N PRO A 161 -3.12 -13.35 24.73
CA PRO A 161 -3.18 -14.48 25.66
C PRO A 161 -3.56 -15.76 24.92
N ASN A 162 -2.78 -16.82 25.11
CA ASN A 162 -2.98 -18.15 24.51
C ASN A 162 -2.98 -18.17 22.97
N LEU A 163 -2.39 -17.16 22.32
CA LEU A 163 -2.22 -17.12 20.87
C LEU A 163 -0.73 -17.22 20.52
N PRO A 164 -0.36 -17.93 19.45
CA PRO A 164 1.00 -17.87 18.92
C PRO A 164 1.29 -16.42 18.47
N PRO A 165 2.53 -15.92 18.64
CA PRO A 165 2.92 -14.63 18.11
C PRO A 165 2.64 -14.55 16.60
N LEU A 166 2.12 -13.41 16.15
CA LEU A 166 1.90 -13.13 14.73
C LEU A 166 2.86 -12.05 14.27
N TRP A 167 3.79 -12.43 13.38
CA TRP A 167 4.73 -11.53 12.75
C TRP A 167 4.16 -11.02 11.43
N VAL A 168 4.28 -9.72 11.19
CA VAL A 168 3.69 -9.07 10.02
C VAL A 168 4.76 -8.28 9.28
N GLU A 169 4.87 -8.52 7.98
CA GLU A 169 5.62 -7.68 7.04
C GLU A 169 4.64 -6.91 6.16
N CYS A 170 4.85 -5.61 6.03
CA CYS A 170 3.99 -4.70 5.29
C CYS A 170 4.60 -4.34 3.93
N LYS A 171 3.75 -4.17 2.91
CA LYS A 171 4.14 -3.68 1.58
C LYS A 171 3.18 -2.62 1.08
N ASN A 172 3.72 -1.59 0.44
CA ASN A 172 2.93 -0.61 -0.29
C ASN A 172 2.82 -1.03 -1.75
N VAL A 173 1.61 -1.25 -2.24
CA VAL A 173 1.37 -1.77 -3.59
C VAL A 173 0.74 -0.68 -4.44
N THR A 174 1.43 -0.27 -5.51
CA THR A 174 1.04 0.88 -6.35
C THR A 174 0.96 0.55 -7.84
N MET A 175 1.31 -0.67 -8.22
CA MET A 175 1.28 -1.17 -9.59
C MET A 175 0.01 -2.00 -9.80
N VAL A 176 -0.60 -1.86 -10.97
CA VAL A 176 -1.68 -2.72 -11.47
C VAL A 176 -1.32 -3.14 -12.89
N GLU A 177 -1.49 -4.41 -13.20
CA GLU A 177 -1.34 -5.01 -14.52
C GLU A 177 -2.51 -5.99 -14.73
N ASP A 178 -3.19 -5.95 -15.88
CA ASP A 178 -4.36 -6.81 -16.20
C ASP A 178 -5.37 -6.90 -15.04
N ASP A 179 -5.79 -5.73 -14.54
CA ASP A 179 -6.69 -5.55 -13.40
C ASP A 179 -6.24 -6.22 -12.08
N ALA A 180 -5.02 -6.77 -11.99
CA ALA A 180 -4.43 -7.23 -10.74
C ALA A 180 -3.52 -6.16 -10.15
N ALA A 181 -3.68 -5.88 -8.85
CA ALA A 181 -2.66 -5.19 -8.09
C ALA A 181 -1.45 -6.10 -7.92
N CYS A 182 -0.27 -5.59 -8.28
CA CYS A 182 0.93 -6.40 -8.43
C CYS A 182 2.08 -5.88 -7.57
N PHE A 183 2.85 -6.81 -6.98
CA PHE A 183 4.07 -6.50 -6.25
C PHE A 183 5.16 -7.56 -6.55
N PRO A 184 6.43 -7.19 -6.73
CA PRO A 184 7.00 -5.83 -6.63
C PRO A 184 6.95 -5.02 -7.94
N ASP A 185 7.27 -3.72 -7.87
CA ASP A 185 7.44 -2.81 -9.03
C ASP A 185 8.89 -2.71 -9.55
N ALA A 186 9.79 -3.50 -8.95
CA ALA A 186 11.17 -3.76 -9.35
C ALA A 186 11.66 -5.02 -8.62
N ALA A 187 12.64 -5.75 -9.19
CA ALA A 187 13.24 -6.92 -8.53
C ALA A 187 13.71 -6.60 -7.11
N SER A 188 13.40 -7.47 -6.14
CA SER A 188 13.53 -7.19 -4.71
C SER A 188 14.09 -8.37 -3.92
N GLU A 189 15.41 -8.51 -3.90
CA GLU A 189 16.12 -9.49 -3.05
C GLU A 189 15.74 -9.35 -1.58
N ARG A 190 15.51 -8.11 -1.11
CA ARG A 190 15.03 -7.84 0.25
C ARG A 190 13.63 -8.44 0.48
N GLY A 191 12.71 -8.26 -0.47
CA GLY A 191 11.38 -8.86 -0.41
C GLY A 191 11.45 -10.39 -0.39
N GLN A 192 12.30 -10.98 -1.23
CA GLN A 192 12.53 -12.43 -1.26
C GLN A 192 13.09 -12.95 0.06
N LYS A 193 14.05 -12.24 0.68
CA LYS A 193 14.58 -12.58 2.01
C LYS A 193 13.49 -12.59 3.06
N HIS A 194 12.61 -11.57 3.06
CA HIS A 194 11.53 -11.48 4.04
C HIS A 194 10.52 -12.64 3.88
N LEU A 195 10.18 -13.05 2.65
CA LEU A 195 9.31 -14.22 2.43
C LEU A 195 9.90 -15.50 3.03
N ARG A 196 11.20 -15.76 2.83
CA ARG A 196 11.90 -16.90 3.44
C ARG A 196 11.87 -16.84 4.96
N GLU A 197 12.12 -15.68 5.53
CA GLU A 197 12.08 -15.48 6.98
C GLU A 197 10.67 -15.72 7.56
N LEU A 198 9.61 -15.32 6.86
CA LEU A 198 8.24 -15.60 7.28
C LEU A 198 7.92 -17.10 7.21
N MET A 199 8.42 -17.81 6.21
CA MET A 199 8.31 -19.28 6.15
C MET A 199 9.02 -19.94 7.33
N ASP A 200 10.23 -19.49 7.68
CA ASP A 200 10.97 -19.99 8.85
C ASP A 200 10.20 -19.75 10.16
N ILE A 201 9.52 -18.60 10.29
CA ILE A 201 8.65 -18.29 11.44
C ILE A 201 7.49 -19.28 11.52
N VAL A 202 6.81 -19.55 10.41
CA VAL A 202 5.72 -20.54 10.37
C VAL A 202 6.22 -21.94 10.71
N ALA A 203 7.37 -22.34 10.18
CA ALA A 203 8.00 -23.63 10.49
C ALA A 203 8.36 -23.77 11.98
N SER A 204 8.58 -22.65 12.69
CA SER A 204 8.84 -22.64 14.14
C SER A 204 7.58 -22.71 15.01
N GLY A 205 6.39 -22.80 14.40
CA GLY A 205 5.10 -22.91 15.11
C GLY A 205 4.47 -21.56 15.50
N GLU A 206 5.04 -20.46 15.01
CA GLU A 206 4.47 -19.11 15.16
C GLU A 206 3.63 -18.75 13.91
N ARG A 207 2.89 -17.64 13.94
CA ARG A 207 2.16 -17.14 12.76
C ARG A 207 2.97 -16.07 12.04
N ALA A 208 2.82 -16.02 10.73
CA ALA A 208 3.45 -15.02 9.89
C ALA A 208 2.48 -14.53 8.82
N ALA A 209 2.47 -13.22 8.54
CA ALA A 209 1.61 -12.63 7.54
C ALA A 209 2.31 -11.55 6.70
N MET A 210 1.93 -11.48 5.43
CA MET A 210 2.16 -10.32 4.59
C MET A 210 0.93 -9.43 4.58
N PHE A 211 1.09 -8.16 4.95
CA PHE A 211 0.09 -7.11 4.83
C PHE A 211 0.38 -6.22 3.62
N TYR A 212 -0.34 -6.43 2.52
CA TYR A 212 -0.20 -5.59 1.32
C TYR A 212 -1.26 -4.50 1.35
N LEU A 213 -0.83 -3.24 1.39
CA LEU A 213 -1.75 -2.10 1.25
C LEU A 213 -1.79 -1.67 -0.21
N VAL A 214 -2.87 -2.03 -0.89
CA VAL A 214 -3.12 -1.77 -2.31
C VAL A 214 -3.69 -0.38 -2.52
N GLN A 215 -2.86 0.52 -3.02
CA GLN A 215 -3.15 1.95 -3.21
C GLN A 215 -3.87 2.25 -4.53
N ARG A 216 -4.26 1.21 -5.26
CA ARG A 216 -4.81 1.26 -6.61
C ARG A 216 -6.25 0.73 -6.60
N PRO A 217 -7.26 1.61 -6.67
CA PRO A 217 -8.67 1.20 -6.61
C PRO A 217 -9.14 0.45 -7.86
N ASP A 218 -8.34 0.47 -8.93
CA ASP A 218 -8.56 -0.22 -10.20
C ASP A 218 -8.06 -1.68 -10.21
N GLY A 219 -7.29 -2.12 -9.21
CA GLY A 219 -6.91 -3.53 -9.07
C GLY A 219 -7.98 -4.37 -8.37
N THR A 220 -8.56 -5.35 -9.06
CA THR A 220 -9.67 -6.21 -8.59
C THR A 220 -9.22 -7.41 -7.75
N CYS A 221 -7.97 -7.83 -7.91
CA CYS A 221 -7.32 -8.89 -7.14
C CYS A 221 -5.86 -8.52 -6.84
N PHE A 222 -5.15 -9.38 -6.10
CA PHE A 222 -3.72 -9.24 -5.87
C PHE A 222 -2.94 -10.43 -6.43
N ALA A 223 -1.80 -10.17 -7.07
CA ALA A 223 -0.88 -11.20 -7.55
C ALA A 223 0.58 -10.76 -7.35
N PRO A 224 1.54 -11.69 -7.19
CA PRO A 224 2.94 -11.33 -7.32
C PRO A 224 3.25 -10.99 -8.79
N ALA A 225 4.15 -10.02 -9.02
CA ALA A 225 4.56 -9.58 -10.35
C ALA A 225 5.67 -10.50 -10.89
N ASP A 226 5.32 -11.68 -11.39
CA ASP A 226 6.24 -12.65 -11.98
C ASP A 226 7.02 -12.11 -13.18
N PHE A 227 6.39 -11.23 -13.98
CA PHE A 227 7.03 -10.51 -15.09
C PHE A 227 8.08 -9.46 -14.66
N ILE A 228 8.12 -9.10 -13.37
CA ILE A 228 9.13 -8.20 -12.78
C ILE A 228 10.17 -8.98 -11.99
N ASP A 229 9.72 -9.87 -11.11
CA ASP A 229 10.56 -10.67 -10.22
C ASP A 229 10.00 -12.10 -10.11
N PRO A 230 10.37 -12.99 -11.04
CA PRO A 230 9.86 -14.37 -11.04
C PRO A 230 10.31 -15.15 -9.81
N ALA A 231 11.46 -14.81 -9.22
CA ALA A 231 11.94 -15.43 -7.99
C ALA A 231 11.09 -15.02 -6.78
N TYR A 232 10.70 -13.75 -6.68
CA TYR A 232 9.74 -13.30 -5.68
C TYR A 232 8.38 -13.98 -5.86
N ALA A 233 7.88 -14.09 -7.10
CA ALA A 233 6.61 -14.74 -7.36
C ALA A 233 6.59 -16.22 -6.97
N ALA A 234 7.66 -16.96 -7.29
CA ALA A 234 7.82 -18.35 -6.85
C ALA A 234 7.80 -18.46 -5.31
N LEU A 235 8.56 -17.61 -4.62
CA LEU A 235 8.61 -17.58 -3.15
C LEU A 235 7.29 -17.15 -2.51
N PHE A 236 6.54 -16.26 -3.17
CA PHE A 236 5.23 -15.83 -2.68
C PHE A 236 4.28 -17.02 -2.59
N TYR A 237 4.21 -17.82 -3.65
CA TYR A 237 3.38 -19.02 -3.67
C TYR A 237 3.94 -20.10 -2.74
N GLU A 238 5.26 -20.30 -2.66
CA GLU A 238 5.87 -21.20 -1.67
C GLU A 238 5.48 -20.81 -0.24
N ALA A 239 5.57 -19.53 0.10
CA ALA A 239 5.19 -19.00 1.41
C ALA A 239 3.70 -19.20 1.72
N LEU A 240 2.83 -18.97 0.73
CA LEU A 240 1.40 -19.25 0.85
C LEU A 240 1.15 -20.73 1.17
N HIS A 241 1.81 -21.65 0.46
CA HIS A 241 1.70 -23.09 0.71
C HIS A 241 2.29 -23.52 2.05
N ALA A 242 3.34 -22.84 2.52
CA ALA A 242 3.96 -23.08 3.82
C ALA A 242 3.11 -22.58 5.00
N GLY A 243 2.04 -21.80 4.74
CA GLY A 243 1.13 -21.28 5.77
C GLY A 243 1.35 -19.81 6.14
N VAL A 244 2.16 -19.06 5.39
CA VAL A 244 2.24 -17.60 5.53
C VAL A 244 0.93 -16.99 5.02
N GLU A 245 0.30 -16.17 5.85
CA GLU A 245 -0.99 -15.55 5.57
C GLU A 245 -0.81 -14.34 4.65
N MET A 246 -1.63 -14.21 3.60
CA MET A 246 -1.53 -13.11 2.63
C MET A 246 -2.75 -12.19 2.73
N TYR A 247 -2.53 -10.95 3.15
CA TYR A 247 -3.58 -9.97 3.39
C TYR A 247 -3.45 -8.72 2.50
N PRO A 248 -3.90 -8.78 1.23
CA PRO A 248 -3.97 -7.62 0.37
C PRO A 248 -5.23 -6.80 0.64
N PHE A 249 -5.10 -5.71 1.38
CA PHE A 249 -6.19 -4.76 1.61
C PHE A 249 -6.14 -3.61 0.63
N ARG A 250 -7.30 -3.27 0.04
CA ARG A 250 -7.45 -2.04 -0.73
C ARG A 250 -7.40 -0.82 0.19
N ALA A 251 -6.60 0.17 -0.12
CA ALA A 251 -6.64 1.48 0.52
C ALA A 251 -7.75 2.34 -0.08
N LEU A 252 -8.44 3.10 0.76
CA LEU A 252 -9.37 4.15 0.35
C LEU A 252 -8.65 5.49 0.47
N VAL A 253 -8.16 6.01 -0.65
CA VAL A 253 -7.27 7.19 -0.68
C VAL A 253 -8.07 8.43 -1.07
N SER A 254 -7.94 9.49 -0.27
CA SER A 254 -8.54 10.80 -0.54
C SER A 254 -7.65 11.93 -0.04
N PRO A 255 -7.91 13.19 -0.41
CA PRO A 255 -7.24 14.34 0.19
C PRO A 255 -7.42 14.47 1.71
N ALA A 256 -8.46 13.86 2.29
CA ALA A 256 -8.67 13.86 3.74
C ALA A 256 -7.78 12.84 4.47
N GLY A 257 -7.28 11.82 3.77
CA GLY A 257 -6.51 10.74 4.36
C GLY A 257 -6.68 9.39 3.66
N ILE A 258 -6.12 8.37 4.30
CA ILE A 258 -6.12 6.99 3.82
C ILE A 258 -6.85 6.12 4.83
N ASP A 259 -7.81 5.34 4.35
CA ASP A 259 -8.53 4.36 5.16
C ASP A 259 -8.35 2.92 4.66
N LEU A 260 -8.71 1.94 5.49
CA LEU A 260 -8.64 0.51 5.16
C LEU A 260 -9.93 0.04 4.48
N GLY A 261 -9.85 -0.29 3.21
CA GLY A 261 -10.96 -0.87 2.44
C GLY A 261 -11.05 -2.39 2.57
N GLN A 262 -11.65 -3.00 1.56
CA GLN A 262 -11.87 -4.45 1.51
C GLN A 262 -10.58 -5.24 1.34
N LEU A 263 -10.58 -6.48 1.86
CA LEU A 263 -9.61 -7.51 1.51
C LEU A 263 -9.85 -7.93 0.05
N LEU A 264 -8.78 -7.98 -0.74
CA LEU A 264 -8.80 -8.45 -2.12
C LEU A 264 -8.51 -9.95 -2.19
N PRO A 265 -9.06 -10.67 -3.18
CA PRO A 265 -8.67 -12.05 -3.42
C PRO A 265 -7.22 -12.11 -3.91
N VAL A 266 -6.47 -13.11 -3.43
CA VAL A 266 -5.15 -13.47 -3.99
C VAL A 266 -5.38 -14.37 -5.20
N ARG A 267 -4.75 -14.03 -6.33
CA ARG A 267 -4.81 -14.81 -7.56
C ARG A 267 -4.10 -16.15 -7.34
N PRO A 268 -4.74 -17.31 -7.61
CA PRO A 268 -4.11 -18.62 -7.45
C PRO A 268 -2.93 -18.75 -8.40
N GLN A 269 -1.97 -19.62 -8.05
CA GLN A 269 -0.89 -19.99 -8.95
C GLN A 269 -1.49 -20.67 -10.19
N LEU A 270 -1.22 -20.11 -11.37
CA LEU A 270 -1.57 -20.78 -12.62
C LEU A 270 -0.60 -21.95 -12.85
N PRO A 271 -1.09 -23.07 -13.39
CA PRO A 271 -0.27 -24.25 -13.69
C PRO A 271 0.80 -23.99 -14.76
#